data_AF-A0A7X0NPQ2-F1
#
_entry.id   AF-A0A7X0NPQ2-F1
#
_cell.length_a   1.000
_cell.length_b   1.000
_cell.length_c   1.000
_cell.angle_alpha   90.00
_cell.angle_beta   90.00
_cell.angle_gamma   90.00
#
_symmetry.space_group_name_H-M   'P 1'
#
loop_
_entity.id
_entity.type
_entity.pdbx_description
1 polymer ?
#
loop_
_entity_poly.entity_id
_entity_poly.type
_entity_poly.pdbx_seq_one_letter_code
_entity_poly.pdbx_strand_id
1 'polypeptide(L)'
;MSEPLRSRPWVAIVGLYVVVCLIWGTTWLGIKFAVTDLPPLLAAGLRFLIATPILLGLCWFRRVPVLFTRAHLGFAAFVTLCYFAIPYLLLNVGEQYVSSGLTAICFSTVTILIVVLSVPMLGTRLTAGQVVGVVVAFSALVLLVLRIQDVSVTNGWGVVTILGAAFMHSYAYLYIKKHGGQVHVLTLNTLPLAAAGVMLTIAGLLTDSGASAGFTTRAVLATLYLGLVASALGFLGYFWLLQRLSAVTMSFIFVIFPVVAMLFSAAVEQTVFTPLDILLMFLILGAFAWTQLSPRLGARRAAPEEPPTPAQLRQLYAAAERAYPAECCGFVRRSGVRECVNVIDEQQSVSDRTATTGYVFSPADLLELSRSFDGDDPVVLIYHSHPDAGAYFSDEDQRHAVFDGLPVYPVDHLVIDVTAERAKGARRFRFSEAEGRYVESGAYGEPRPRQAQSVADRLGDR
;
A
#
# COMPACT_ATOMS: atom_id res chain seq x y z
N MET A 1 -34.20 -9.69 17.07
CA MET A 1 -33.07 -10.13 17.92
C MET A 1 -31.96 -10.62 17.00
N SER A 2 -30.78 -9.98 17.09
CA SER A 2 -29.43 -10.41 16.66
C SER A 2 -29.27 -11.06 15.27
N GLU A 3 -28.53 -10.52 14.29
CA GLU A 3 -27.27 -9.77 14.35
C GLU A 3 -27.09 -8.84 13.13
N PRO A 4 -26.35 -7.71 13.28
CA PRO A 4 -25.70 -7.03 12.17
C PRO A 4 -24.19 -7.30 12.21
N LEU A 5 -23.68 -8.24 11.42
CA LEU A 5 -22.23 -8.42 11.20
C LEU A 5 -21.79 -7.73 9.90
N ARG A 6 -21.82 -6.37 9.90
CA ARG A 6 -21.00 -5.54 9.01
C ARG A 6 -19.72 -5.15 9.77
N SER A 7 -18.73 -6.03 9.79
CA SER A 7 -17.41 -5.74 10.35
C SER A 7 -16.38 -5.41 9.26
N ARG A 8 -16.27 -4.10 8.97
CA ARG A 8 -15.03 -3.28 9.03
C ARG A 8 -13.78 -3.81 8.26
N PRO A 9 -13.60 -3.47 6.97
CA PRO A 9 -12.37 -3.77 6.23
C PRO A 9 -11.10 -3.17 6.87
N TRP A 10 -11.19 -2.04 7.59
CA TRP A 10 -10.04 -1.44 8.28
C TRP A 10 -9.52 -2.27 9.46
N VAL A 11 -10.39 -2.95 10.22
CA VAL A 11 -9.95 -3.81 11.34
C VAL A 11 -9.15 -4.98 10.80
N ALA A 12 -9.55 -5.54 9.66
CA ALA A 12 -8.80 -6.58 8.98
C ALA A 12 -7.45 -6.07 8.44
N ILE A 13 -7.39 -4.86 7.87
CA ILE A 13 -6.15 -4.24 7.39
C ILE A 13 -5.18 -3.97 8.55
N VAL A 14 -5.66 -3.33 9.62
CA VAL A 14 -4.84 -3.05 10.82
C VAL A 14 -4.43 -4.35 11.49
N GLY A 15 -5.34 -5.31 11.63
CA GLY A 15 -5.04 -6.64 12.15
C GLY A 15 -3.95 -7.34 11.35
N LEU A 16 -4.05 -7.34 10.02
CA LEU A 16 -3.03 -7.91 9.14
C LEU A 16 -1.70 -7.15 9.23
N TYR A 17 -1.72 -5.82 9.33
CA TYR A 17 -0.53 -5.00 9.52
C TYR A 17 0.19 -5.38 10.82
N VAL A 18 -0.55 -5.50 11.93
CA VAL A 18 -0.01 -5.95 13.22
C VAL A 18 0.52 -7.38 13.13
N VAL A 19 -0.20 -8.31 12.47
CA VAL A 19 0.28 -9.68 12.26
C VAL A 19 1.59 -9.70 11.49
N VAL A 20 1.72 -8.91 10.42
CA VAL A 20 2.98 -8.78 9.67
C VAL A 20 4.10 -8.22 10.56
N CYS A 21 3.82 -7.19 11.36
CA CYS A 21 4.74 -6.66 12.38
C CYS A 21 5.22 -7.73 13.37
N LEU A 22 4.29 -8.55 13.86
CA LEU A 22 4.60 -9.63 14.80
C LEU A 22 5.46 -10.73 14.15
N ILE A 23 5.07 -11.15 12.95
CA ILE A 23 5.76 -12.20 12.20
C ILE A 23 7.20 -11.78 11.88
N TRP A 24 7.42 -10.64 11.21
CA TRP A 24 8.79 -10.25 10.82
C TRP A 24 9.61 -9.68 11.98
N GLY A 25 8.97 -9.11 13.00
CA GLY A 25 9.67 -8.73 14.24
C GLY A 25 10.38 -9.91 14.91
N THR A 26 9.78 -11.10 14.86
CA THR A 26 10.35 -12.33 15.44
C THR A 26 11.36 -13.05 14.53
N THR A 27 11.56 -12.58 13.29
CA THR A 27 12.45 -13.28 12.34
C THR A 27 13.94 -13.09 12.56
N TRP A 28 14.39 -11.97 13.13
CA TRP A 28 15.82 -11.71 13.33
C TRP A 28 16.48 -12.80 14.16
N LEU A 29 15.84 -13.17 15.27
CA LEU A 29 16.30 -14.25 16.10
C LEU A 29 16.28 -15.60 15.35
N GLY A 30 15.25 -15.84 14.54
CA GLY A 30 15.15 -17.02 13.69
C GLY A 30 16.27 -17.12 12.66
N ILE A 31 16.62 -16.02 11.99
CA ILE A 31 17.72 -16.00 11.01
C ILE A 31 19.04 -16.25 11.74
N LYS A 32 19.30 -15.55 12.86
CA LYS A 32 20.50 -15.80 13.66
C LYS A 32 20.65 -17.26 14.08
N PHE A 33 19.57 -17.90 14.55
CA PHE A 33 19.58 -19.32 14.91
C PHE A 33 19.83 -20.24 13.71
N ALA A 34 19.30 -19.93 12.53
CA ALA A 34 19.54 -20.70 11.34
C ALA A 34 21.00 -20.59 10.86
N VAL A 35 21.53 -19.36 10.72
CA VAL A 35 22.87 -19.11 10.17
C VAL A 35 24.03 -19.41 11.12
N THR A 36 23.74 -19.71 12.39
CA THR A 36 24.75 -20.18 13.35
C THR A 36 25.17 -21.63 13.07
N ASP A 37 24.22 -22.47 12.63
CA ASP A 37 24.42 -23.92 12.49
C ASP A 37 24.37 -24.37 11.00
N LEU A 38 23.72 -23.58 10.13
CA LEU A 38 23.63 -23.83 8.68
C LEU A 38 24.39 -22.77 7.88
N PRO A 39 24.95 -23.15 6.71
CA PRO A 39 25.41 -22.20 5.71
C PRO A 39 24.36 -21.12 5.41
N PRO A 40 24.74 -19.83 5.32
CA PRO A 40 23.79 -18.72 5.24
C PRO A 40 22.94 -18.76 3.97
N LEU A 41 23.56 -19.10 2.83
CA LEU A 41 22.85 -19.23 1.55
C LEU A 41 21.91 -20.45 1.55
N LEU A 42 22.36 -21.56 2.16
CA LEU A 42 21.55 -22.77 2.27
C LEU A 42 20.32 -22.51 3.15
N ALA A 43 20.50 -21.87 4.31
CA ALA A 43 19.40 -21.48 5.19
C ALA A 43 18.39 -20.56 4.47
N ALA A 44 18.87 -19.56 3.74
CA ALA A 44 18.05 -18.64 2.95
C ALA A 44 17.30 -19.32 1.79
N GLY A 45 17.93 -20.28 1.12
CA GLY A 45 17.30 -21.06 0.05
C GLY A 45 16.27 -22.05 0.57
N LEU A 46 16.61 -22.82 1.61
CA LEU A 46 15.73 -23.83 2.21
C LEU A 46 14.44 -23.21 2.74
N ARG A 47 14.50 -22.06 3.43
CA ARG A 47 13.27 -21.39 3.90
C ARG A 47 12.33 -21.03 2.74
N PHE A 48 12.86 -20.65 1.58
CA PHE A 48 12.02 -20.35 0.40
C PHE A 48 11.46 -21.63 -0.22
N LEU A 49 12.27 -22.69 -0.30
CA LEU A 49 11.80 -23.99 -0.78
C LEU A 49 10.72 -24.59 0.13
N ILE A 50 10.77 -24.34 1.45
CA ILE A 50 9.73 -24.71 2.40
C ILE A 50 8.43 -23.92 2.17
N ALA A 51 8.52 -22.62 1.86
CA ALA A 51 7.34 -21.78 1.59
C ALA A 51 6.68 -22.09 0.24
N THR A 52 7.48 -22.49 -0.75
CA THR A 52 7.07 -22.75 -2.15
C THR A 52 5.86 -23.69 -2.28
N PRO A 53 5.82 -24.90 -1.68
CA PRO A 53 4.68 -25.81 -1.83
C PRO A 53 3.37 -25.21 -1.27
N ILE A 54 3.44 -24.41 -0.22
CA ILE A 54 2.26 -23.74 0.36
C ILE A 54 1.73 -22.70 -0.62
N LEU A 55 2.62 -21.87 -1.18
CA LEU A 55 2.24 -20.84 -2.13
C LEU A 55 1.71 -21.44 -3.45
N LEU A 56 2.31 -22.53 -3.93
CA LEU A 56 1.82 -23.29 -5.08
C LEU A 56 0.44 -23.91 -4.80
N GLY A 57 0.25 -24.52 -3.63
CA GLY A 57 -1.03 -25.05 -3.20
C GLY A 57 -2.13 -23.98 -3.13
N LEU A 58 -1.78 -22.78 -2.62
CA LEU A 58 -2.68 -21.63 -2.61
C LEU A 58 -3.01 -21.12 -4.02
N CYS A 59 -2.03 -21.07 -4.93
CA CYS A 59 -2.26 -20.72 -6.33
C CYS A 59 -3.22 -21.71 -7.00
N TRP A 60 -3.01 -23.01 -6.78
CA TRP A 60 -3.85 -24.06 -7.30
C TRP A 60 -5.29 -23.97 -6.74
N PHE A 61 -5.43 -23.86 -5.42
CA PHE A 61 -6.74 -23.76 -4.75
C PHE A 61 -7.52 -22.50 -5.16
N ARG A 62 -6.84 -21.36 -5.29
CA ARG A 62 -7.44 -20.07 -5.67
C ARG A 62 -7.53 -19.89 -7.19
N ARG A 63 -7.07 -20.85 -7.99
CA ARG A 63 -6.98 -20.79 -9.46
C ARG A 63 -6.25 -19.54 -9.97
N VAL A 64 -5.21 -19.12 -9.26
CA VAL A 64 -4.38 -17.98 -9.65
C VAL A 64 -3.21 -18.47 -10.49
N PRO A 65 -2.92 -17.86 -11.66
CA PRO A 65 -1.79 -18.26 -12.48
C PRO A 65 -0.47 -18.02 -11.76
N VAL A 66 0.40 -19.03 -11.73
CA VAL A 66 1.75 -18.94 -11.16
C VAL A 66 2.72 -18.25 -12.12
N LEU A 67 2.48 -18.41 -13.42
CA LEU A 67 3.36 -17.89 -14.46
C LEU A 67 3.05 -16.42 -14.78
N PHE A 68 4.11 -15.67 -15.01
CA PHE A 68 4.00 -14.31 -15.53
C PHE A 68 3.74 -14.34 -17.03
N THR A 69 3.00 -13.36 -17.53
CA THR A 69 2.87 -13.14 -18.97
C THR A 69 4.24 -12.75 -19.56
N ARG A 70 4.44 -12.99 -20.87
CA ARG A 70 5.72 -12.68 -21.54
C ARG A 70 6.15 -11.22 -21.33
N ALA A 71 5.19 -10.29 -21.31
CA ALA A 71 5.42 -8.87 -21.06
C ALA A 71 5.98 -8.57 -19.65
N HIS A 72 5.75 -9.45 -18.67
CA HIS A 72 6.16 -9.24 -17.28
C HIS A 72 7.34 -10.13 -16.85
N LEU A 73 8.01 -10.83 -17.77
CA LEU A 73 9.16 -11.67 -17.43
C LEU A 73 10.34 -10.86 -16.87
N GLY A 74 10.60 -9.66 -17.39
CA GLY A 74 11.61 -8.76 -16.84
C GLY A 74 11.29 -8.32 -15.41
N PHE A 75 10.02 -8.04 -15.12
CA PHE A 75 9.55 -7.75 -13.77
C PHE A 75 9.70 -8.95 -12.84
N ALA A 76 9.35 -10.16 -13.28
CA ALA A 76 9.53 -11.38 -12.50
C ALA A 76 11.01 -11.66 -12.18
N ALA A 77 11.90 -11.47 -13.16
CA ALA A 77 13.35 -11.60 -12.97
C ALA A 77 13.87 -10.57 -11.98
N PHE A 78 13.41 -9.32 -12.06
CA PHE A 78 13.73 -8.27 -11.10
C PHE A 78 13.29 -8.66 -9.68
N VAL A 79 12.05 -9.12 -9.48
CA VAL A 79 11.58 -9.55 -8.15
C VAL A 79 12.40 -10.74 -7.64
N THR A 80 12.73 -11.68 -8.52
CA THR A 80 13.56 -12.85 -8.16
C THR A 80 14.94 -12.41 -7.66
N LEU A 81 15.65 -11.59 -8.43
CA LEU A 81 17.04 -11.24 -8.15
C LEU A 81 17.17 -10.12 -7.11
N CYS A 82 16.42 -9.03 -7.31
CA CYS A 82 16.57 -7.79 -6.56
C CYS A 82 15.71 -7.73 -5.28
N TYR A 83 14.74 -8.64 -5.10
CA TYR A 83 14.00 -8.76 -3.84
C TYR A 83 14.31 -10.05 -3.08
N PHE A 84 14.24 -11.22 -3.74
CA PHE A 84 14.40 -12.50 -3.05
C PHE A 84 15.83 -13.05 -3.00
N ALA A 85 16.62 -12.98 -4.06
CA ALA A 85 17.92 -13.66 -4.10
C ALA A 85 19.04 -12.83 -3.44
N ILE A 86 19.46 -11.75 -4.09
CA ILE A 86 20.66 -10.99 -3.69
C ILE A 86 20.48 -10.33 -2.30
N PRO A 87 19.35 -9.68 -1.97
CA PRO A 87 19.20 -9.06 -0.66
C PRO A 87 19.26 -10.10 0.48
N TYR A 88 18.69 -11.29 0.29
CA TYR A 88 18.72 -12.31 1.33
C TYR A 88 20.06 -13.03 1.44
N LEU A 89 20.81 -13.16 0.33
CA LEU A 89 22.23 -13.51 0.37
C LEU A 89 22.98 -12.53 1.27
N LEU A 90 22.87 -11.23 0.99
CA LEU A 90 23.56 -10.17 1.74
C LEU A 90 23.15 -10.16 3.22
N LEU A 91 21.85 -10.30 3.49
CA LEU A 91 21.32 -10.31 4.86
C LEU A 91 21.85 -11.51 5.67
N ASN A 92 21.77 -12.72 5.13
CA ASN A 92 22.18 -13.94 5.85
C ASN A 92 23.70 -14.00 6.04
N VAL A 93 24.49 -13.54 5.07
CA VAL A 93 25.94 -13.42 5.22
C VAL A 93 26.29 -12.36 6.27
N GLY A 94 25.65 -11.19 6.21
CA GLY A 94 25.94 -10.11 7.15
C GLY A 94 25.64 -10.48 8.60
N GLU A 95 24.55 -11.22 8.82
CA GLU A 95 24.11 -11.65 10.14
C GLU A 95 25.03 -12.70 10.80
N GLN A 96 25.99 -13.27 10.07
CA GLN A 96 27.07 -14.06 10.67
C GLN A 96 28.04 -13.17 11.47
N TYR A 97 28.20 -11.89 11.08
CA TYR A 97 29.21 -10.99 11.61
C TYR A 97 28.69 -9.92 12.57
N VAL A 98 27.37 -9.79 12.70
CA VAL A 98 26.74 -8.81 13.60
C VAL A 98 25.72 -9.47 14.51
N SER A 99 25.37 -8.80 15.61
CA SER A 99 24.24 -9.20 16.45
C SER A 99 22.91 -8.96 15.75
N SER A 100 21.87 -9.71 16.14
CA SER A 100 20.50 -9.53 15.63
C SER A 100 19.95 -8.13 15.91
N GLY A 101 20.30 -7.54 17.06
CA GLY A 101 19.95 -6.15 17.40
C GLY A 101 20.56 -5.13 16.43
N LEU A 102 21.84 -5.29 16.08
CA LEU A 102 22.48 -4.42 15.10
C LEU A 102 21.90 -4.63 13.69
N THR A 103 21.63 -5.89 13.29
CA THR A 103 20.93 -6.18 12.04
C THR A 103 19.59 -5.46 11.97
N ALA A 104 18.81 -5.50 13.06
CA ALA A 104 17.52 -4.85 13.14
C ALA A 104 17.62 -3.32 13.00
N ILE A 105 18.60 -2.66 13.62
CA ILE A 105 18.87 -1.22 13.43
C ILE A 105 19.25 -0.93 11.97
N CYS A 106 20.25 -1.62 11.44
CA CYS A 106 20.74 -1.41 10.09
C CYS A 106 19.64 -1.63 9.05
N PHE A 107 18.81 -2.66 9.22
CA PHE A 107 17.72 -2.95 8.31
C PHE A 107 16.53 -2.00 8.46
N SER A 108 16.31 -1.41 9.64
CA SER A 108 15.28 -0.37 9.84
C SER A 108 15.55 0.88 8.99
N THR A 109 16.77 1.06 8.45
CA THR A 109 17.06 2.11 7.47
C THR A 109 16.21 1.99 6.20
N VAL A 110 15.63 0.82 5.93
CA VAL A 110 14.62 0.62 4.87
C VAL A 110 13.49 1.65 4.98
N THR A 111 13.06 2.00 6.20
CA THR A 111 12.03 3.04 6.41
C THR A 111 12.45 4.38 5.83
N ILE A 112 13.66 4.83 6.17
CA ILE A 112 14.21 6.11 5.71
C ILE A 112 14.40 6.07 4.19
N LEU A 113 14.99 4.99 3.68
CA LEU A 113 15.26 4.82 2.26
C LEU A 113 13.97 4.78 1.44
N ILE A 114 12.92 4.08 1.88
CA ILE A 114 11.61 4.10 1.21
C ILE A 114 11.03 5.51 1.20
N VAL A 115 11.09 6.25 2.31
CA VAL A 115 10.59 7.62 2.40
C VAL A 115 11.32 8.52 1.40
N VAL A 116 12.66 8.50 1.40
CA VAL A 116 13.48 9.32 0.51
C VAL A 116 13.30 8.92 -0.96
N LEU A 117 13.39 7.63 -1.28
CA LEU A 117 13.30 7.12 -2.66
C LEU A 117 11.86 7.19 -3.21
N SER A 118 10.84 7.27 -2.36
CA SER A 118 9.44 7.42 -2.83
C SER A 118 9.22 8.73 -3.58
N VAL A 119 9.96 9.79 -3.26
CA VAL A 119 9.86 11.09 -3.92
C VAL A 119 10.22 10.97 -5.42
N PRO A 120 11.42 10.55 -5.83
CA PRO A 120 11.76 10.40 -7.24
C PRO A 120 11.06 9.21 -7.92
N MET A 121 10.79 8.10 -7.21
CA MET A 121 10.26 6.90 -7.85
C MET A 121 8.75 6.93 -8.05
N LEU A 122 8.01 7.42 -7.05
CA LEU A 122 6.55 7.44 -7.02
C LEU A 122 5.98 8.86 -7.18
N GLY A 123 6.81 9.91 -7.08
CA GLY A 123 6.34 11.30 -7.08
C GLY A 123 5.65 11.70 -5.78
N THR A 124 5.92 10.99 -4.68
CA THR A 124 5.32 11.26 -3.37
C THR A 124 5.81 12.60 -2.83
N ARG A 125 4.91 13.46 -2.35
CA ARG A 125 5.31 14.66 -1.60
C ARG A 125 5.34 14.35 -0.12
N LEU A 126 6.44 14.70 0.53
CA LEU A 126 6.64 14.48 1.96
C LEU A 126 6.26 15.73 2.72
N THR A 127 5.36 15.60 3.70
CA THR A 127 5.08 16.70 4.62
C THR A 127 6.21 16.85 5.63
N ALA A 128 6.43 18.05 6.16
CA ALA A 128 7.38 18.25 7.25
C ALA A 128 7.06 17.36 8.46
N GLY A 129 5.77 17.11 8.74
CA GLY A 129 5.31 16.19 9.79
C GLY A 129 5.72 14.74 9.55
N GLN A 130 5.69 14.27 8.29
CA GLN A 130 6.17 12.94 7.93
C GLN A 130 7.68 12.80 8.11
N VAL A 131 8.46 13.80 7.67
CA VAL A 131 9.92 13.81 7.84
C VAL A 131 10.29 13.79 9.33
N VAL A 132 9.70 14.69 10.12
CA VAL A 132 9.94 14.76 11.57
C VAL A 132 9.55 13.44 12.25
N GLY A 133 8.37 12.88 11.93
CA GLY A 133 7.93 11.63 12.53
C GLY A 133 8.84 10.45 12.20
N VAL A 134 9.35 10.35 10.97
CA VAL A 134 10.33 9.30 10.60
C VAL A 134 11.64 9.47 11.36
N VAL A 135 12.18 10.70 11.44
CA VAL A 135 13.43 10.97 12.17
C VAL A 135 13.27 10.68 13.67
N VAL A 136 12.17 11.09 14.26
CA VAL A 136 11.87 10.83 15.68
C VAL A 136 11.72 9.33 15.93
N ALA A 137 10.92 8.63 15.11
CA ALA A 137 10.71 7.19 15.26
C ALA A 137 12.02 6.41 15.12
N PHE A 138 12.84 6.72 14.12
CA PHE A 138 14.11 6.05 13.90
C PHE A 138 15.12 6.37 15.01
N SER A 139 15.21 7.61 15.47
CA SER A 139 16.11 7.98 16.58
C SER A 139 15.71 7.29 17.88
N ALA A 140 14.42 7.23 18.18
CA ALA A 140 13.88 6.53 19.34
C ALA A 140 14.19 5.03 19.26
N LEU A 141 14.05 4.42 18.08
CA LEU A 141 14.40 3.03 17.83
C LEU A 141 15.89 2.75 18.09
N VAL A 142 16.79 3.56 17.54
CA VAL A 142 18.24 3.40 17.73
C VAL A 142 18.58 3.44 19.21
N LEU A 143 18.07 4.44 19.94
CA LEU A 143 18.32 4.56 21.37
C LEU A 143 17.74 3.37 22.16
N LEU A 144 16.55 2.90 21.78
CA LEU A 144 15.90 1.77 22.41
C LEU A 144 16.70 0.47 22.24
N VAL A 145 17.16 0.17 21.02
CA VAL A 145 17.95 -1.04 20.75
C VAL A 145 19.32 -0.96 21.43
N LEU A 146 20.00 0.19 21.41
CA LEU A 146 21.29 0.38 22.10
C LEU A 146 21.21 0.15 23.62
N ARG A 147 20.04 0.31 24.23
CA ARG A 147 19.84 0.12 25.67
C ARG A 147 19.58 -1.34 26.06
N ILE A 148 18.90 -2.11 25.20
CA ILE A 148 18.30 -3.41 25.57
C ILE A 148 18.94 -4.58 24.85
N GLN A 149 19.62 -4.36 23.73
CA GLN A 149 20.24 -5.42 22.94
C GLN A 149 21.74 -5.17 22.86
N ASP A 150 22.50 -6.27 22.92
CA ASP A 150 23.93 -6.20 22.63
C ASP A 150 24.13 -5.79 21.17
N VAL A 151 24.79 -4.64 20.99
CA VAL A 151 25.25 -4.18 19.68
C VAL A 151 26.72 -4.57 19.55
N SER A 152 26.99 -5.58 18.72
CA SER A 152 28.34 -6.07 18.49
C SER A 152 28.60 -6.24 17.00
N VAL A 153 29.85 -5.95 16.63
CA VAL A 153 30.38 -6.11 15.27
C VAL A 153 31.64 -6.96 15.41
N THR A 154 31.64 -8.15 14.82
CA THR A 154 32.87 -8.94 14.70
C THR A 154 33.65 -8.55 13.45
N ASN A 155 32.93 -8.13 12.39
CA ASN A 155 33.51 -7.64 11.15
C ASN A 155 32.61 -6.57 10.53
N GLY A 156 33.18 -5.40 10.18
CA GLY A 156 32.46 -4.30 9.53
C GLY A 156 31.80 -4.68 8.20
N TRP A 157 32.27 -5.75 7.55
CA TRP A 157 31.64 -6.33 6.35
C TRP A 157 30.18 -6.74 6.57
N GLY A 158 29.83 -7.18 7.79
CA GLY A 158 28.45 -7.51 8.13
C GLY A 158 27.51 -6.30 8.03
N VAL A 159 27.95 -5.15 8.51
CA VAL A 159 27.17 -3.90 8.42
C VAL A 159 26.99 -3.48 6.97
N VAL A 160 28.05 -3.53 6.16
CA VAL A 160 28.01 -3.15 4.74
C VAL A 160 27.02 -4.02 3.96
N THR A 161 27.07 -5.34 4.15
CA THR A 161 26.18 -6.27 3.48
C THR A 161 24.71 -6.07 3.89
N ILE A 162 24.42 -5.86 5.18
CA ILE A 162 23.06 -5.58 5.65
C ILE A 162 22.53 -4.24 5.12
N LEU A 163 23.34 -3.18 5.10
CA LEU A 163 22.93 -1.90 4.52
C LEU A 163 22.73 -2.02 3.00
N GLY A 164 23.53 -2.83 2.31
CA GLY A 164 23.32 -3.18 0.91
C GLY A 164 21.98 -3.89 0.68
N ALA A 165 21.66 -4.87 1.53
CA ALA A 165 20.36 -5.55 1.51
C ALA A 165 19.19 -4.58 1.75
N ALA A 166 19.32 -3.69 2.74
CA ALA A 166 18.34 -2.66 3.07
C ALA A 166 18.08 -1.72 1.87
N PHE A 167 19.14 -1.28 1.19
CA PHE A 167 19.01 -0.46 -0.01
C PHE A 167 18.29 -1.19 -1.14
N MET A 168 18.69 -2.42 -1.44
CA MET A 168 18.07 -3.23 -2.48
C MET A 168 16.59 -3.49 -2.18
N HIS A 169 16.24 -3.86 -0.95
CA HIS A 169 14.84 -4.05 -0.56
C HIS A 169 14.05 -2.76 -0.65
N SER A 170 14.59 -1.62 -0.21
CA SER A 170 13.91 -0.33 -0.32
C SER A 170 13.56 0.02 -1.77
N TYR A 171 14.53 -0.16 -2.67
CA TYR A 171 14.32 0.06 -4.10
C TYR A 171 13.31 -0.94 -4.68
N ALA A 172 13.44 -2.22 -4.35
CA ALA A 172 12.55 -3.27 -4.82
C ALA A 172 11.11 -3.08 -4.35
N TYR A 173 10.89 -2.69 -3.09
CA TYR A 173 9.54 -2.38 -2.58
C TYR A 173 8.87 -1.27 -3.37
N LEU A 174 9.60 -0.19 -3.67
CA LEU A 174 9.07 0.92 -4.47
C LEU A 174 8.85 0.54 -5.94
N TYR A 175 9.76 -0.23 -6.52
CA TYR A 175 9.62 -0.72 -7.88
C TYR A 175 8.40 -1.65 -8.03
N ILE A 176 8.20 -2.57 -7.06
CA ILE A 176 7.03 -3.45 -6.99
C ILE A 176 5.77 -2.63 -6.75
N LYS A 177 5.80 -1.62 -5.87
CA LYS A 177 4.66 -0.72 -5.64
C LYS A 177 4.24 -0.01 -6.93
N LYS A 178 5.20 0.41 -7.75
CA LYS A 178 4.96 1.15 -9.00
C LYS A 178 4.46 0.27 -10.14
N HIS A 179 5.01 -0.93 -10.32
CA HIS A 179 4.77 -1.75 -11.51
C HIS A 179 3.97 -3.03 -11.22
N GLY A 180 3.83 -3.44 -9.96
CA GLY A 180 3.20 -4.69 -9.56
C GLY A 180 1.68 -4.62 -9.32
N GLY A 181 1.02 -3.48 -9.63
CA GLY A 181 -0.41 -3.28 -9.35
C GLY A 181 -1.34 -4.22 -10.12
N GLN A 182 -0.93 -4.66 -11.32
CA GLN A 182 -1.70 -5.57 -12.17
C GLN A 182 -1.39 -7.06 -11.90
N VAL A 183 -0.38 -7.35 -11.07
CA VAL A 183 0.04 -8.72 -10.77
C VAL A 183 -0.59 -9.17 -9.46
N HIS A 184 -1.27 -10.32 -9.50
CA HIS A 184 -1.85 -10.90 -8.29
C HIS A 184 -0.77 -11.23 -7.25
N VAL A 185 -1.02 -10.96 -5.97
CA VAL A 185 -0.05 -11.12 -4.86
C VAL A 185 0.56 -12.53 -4.80
N LEU A 186 -0.25 -13.56 -5.03
CA LEU A 186 0.24 -14.94 -5.11
C LEU A 186 1.25 -15.14 -6.25
N THR A 187 0.96 -14.66 -7.47
CA THR A 187 1.87 -14.73 -8.62
C THR A 187 3.16 -13.95 -8.37
N LEU A 188 3.03 -12.74 -7.79
CA LEU A 188 4.13 -11.85 -7.43
C LEU A 188 5.17 -12.53 -6.53
N ASN A 189 4.70 -13.39 -5.63
CA ASN A 189 5.56 -14.05 -4.64
C ASN A 189 5.99 -15.46 -5.08
N THR A 190 5.08 -16.30 -5.58
CA THR A 190 5.28 -17.75 -5.69
C THR A 190 6.46 -18.13 -6.59
N LEU A 191 6.43 -17.72 -7.86
CA LEU A 191 7.48 -18.11 -8.82
C LEU A 191 8.83 -17.44 -8.51
N PRO A 192 8.90 -16.12 -8.22
CA PRO A 192 10.17 -15.48 -7.90
C PRO A 192 10.82 -16.02 -6.62
N LEU A 193 10.01 -16.33 -5.60
CA LEU A 193 10.48 -16.93 -4.36
C LEU A 193 11.00 -18.36 -4.59
N ALA A 194 10.27 -19.17 -5.37
CA ALA A 194 10.71 -20.53 -5.70
C ALA A 194 12.03 -20.53 -6.48
N ALA A 195 12.14 -19.67 -7.50
CA ALA A 195 13.35 -19.52 -8.30
C ALA A 195 14.54 -19.07 -7.44
N ALA A 196 14.35 -18.05 -6.60
CA ALA A 196 15.38 -17.59 -5.67
C ALA A 196 15.76 -18.68 -4.65
N GLY A 197 14.81 -19.47 -4.17
CA GLY A 197 15.04 -20.61 -3.29
C GLY A 197 15.98 -21.64 -3.91
N VAL A 198 15.69 -22.05 -5.15
CA VAL A 198 16.55 -22.98 -5.90
C VAL A 198 17.95 -22.38 -6.10
N MET A 199 18.04 -21.12 -6.55
CA MET A 199 19.31 -20.44 -6.79
C MET A 199 20.18 -20.36 -5.54
N LEU A 200 19.60 -19.93 -4.40
CA LEU A 200 20.33 -19.78 -3.15
C LEU A 200 20.71 -21.13 -2.54
N THR A 201 19.86 -22.15 -2.63
CA THR A 201 20.19 -23.51 -2.18
C THR A 201 21.34 -24.08 -3.00
N ILE A 202 21.29 -23.98 -4.33
CA ILE A 202 22.40 -24.45 -5.20
C ILE A 202 23.69 -23.68 -4.88
N ALA A 203 23.61 -22.35 -4.81
CA ALA A 203 24.77 -21.53 -4.47
C ALA A 203 25.37 -21.93 -3.12
N GLY A 204 24.53 -22.11 -2.09
CA GLY A 204 24.98 -22.56 -0.77
C GLY A 204 25.64 -23.94 -0.78
N LEU A 205 25.08 -24.91 -1.52
CA LEU A 205 25.69 -26.24 -1.66
C LEU A 205 27.03 -26.21 -2.42
N LEU A 206 27.19 -25.30 -3.37
CA LEU A 206 28.43 -25.19 -4.16
C LEU A 206 29.54 -24.42 -3.42
N THR A 207 29.18 -23.39 -2.67
CA THR A 207 30.18 -22.55 -1.96
C THR A 207 30.63 -23.17 -0.64
N ASP A 208 29.84 -24.06 -0.04
CA ASP A 208 30.11 -24.60 1.29
C ASP A 208 30.49 -26.09 1.21
N SER A 209 31.74 -26.35 0.84
CA SER A 209 32.29 -27.70 0.61
C SER A 209 32.96 -28.33 1.84
N GLY A 210 32.90 -27.69 3.02
CA GLY A 210 33.69 -28.11 4.19
C GLY A 210 33.06 -27.95 5.57
N ALA A 211 31.98 -27.18 5.72
CA ALA A 211 31.22 -27.21 6.97
C ALA A 211 30.29 -28.43 6.93
N SER A 212 30.49 -29.40 7.81
CA SER A 212 29.46 -30.38 8.13
C SER A 212 28.21 -29.59 8.53
N ALA A 213 27.28 -29.40 7.59
CA ALA A 213 26.05 -28.66 7.85
C ALA A 213 25.35 -29.33 9.02
N GLY A 214 25.48 -28.72 10.19
CA GLY A 214 24.87 -29.22 11.39
C GLY A 214 23.40 -28.90 11.27
N PHE A 215 22.62 -29.82 10.68
CA PHE A 215 21.16 -29.78 10.77
C PHE A 215 20.74 -30.06 12.22
N THR A 216 21.10 -29.15 13.12
CA THR A 216 20.69 -29.17 14.51
C THR A 216 19.18 -28.98 14.55
N THR A 217 18.53 -29.54 15.56
CA THR A 217 17.10 -29.34 15.78
C THR A 217 16.74 -27.85 15.81
N ARG A 218 17.59 -27.02 16.41
CA ARG A 218 17.43 -25.57 16.48
C ARG A 218 17.40 -24.94 15.08
N ALA A 219 18.37 -25.25 14.23
CA ALA A 219 18.47 -24.68 12.89
C ALA A 219 17.32 -25.13 11.98
N VAL A 220 16.92 -26.40 12.09
CA VAL A 220 15.79 -26.95 11.34
C VAL A 220 14.48 -26.27 11.74
N LEU A 221 14.20 -26.16 13.04
CA LEU A 221 12.99 -25.50 13.54
C LEU A 221 12.97 -24.01 13.19
N ALA A 222 14.11 -23.32 13.30
CA ALA A 222 14.24 -21.93 12.88
C ALA A 222 13.96 -21.77 11.37
N THR A 223 14.54 -22.62 10.52
CA THR A 223 14.34 -22.58 9.07
C THR A 223 12.89 -22.91 8.69
N LEU A 224 12.25 -23.88 9.36
CA LEU A 224 10.83 -24.19 9.17
C LEU A 224 9.94 -23.00 9.54
N TYR A 225 10.17 -22.38 10.70
CA TYR A 225 9.45 -21.19 11.12
C TYR A 225 9.62 -20.03 10.10
N LEU A 226 10.86 -19.79 9.64
CA LEU A 226 11.16 -18.77 8.63
C LEU A 226 10.49 -19.06 7.27
N GLY A 227 10.38 -20.32 6.88
CA GLY A 227 9.71 -20.70 5.63
C GLY A 227 8.18 -20.59 5.74
N LEU A 228 7.60 -21.24 6.74
CA LEU A 228 6.15 -21.38 6.88
C LEU A 228 5.48 -20.06 7.31
N VAL A 229 6.03 -19.40 8.34
CA VAL A 229 5.39 -18.23 8.94
C VAL A 229 5.91 -16.95 8.29
N ALA A 230 7.23 -16.75 8.29
CA ALA A 230 7.79 -15.49 7.82
C ALA A 230 7.70 -15.32 6.30
N SER A 231 7.99 -16.39 5.55
CA SER A 231 8.02 -16.33 4.09
C SER A 231 6.63 -16.52 3.49
N ALA A 232 5.93 -17.63 3.79
CA ALA A 232 4.63 -17.86 3.16
C ALA A 232 3.55 -16.86 3.64
N LEU A 233 3.33 -16.73 4.96
CA LEU A 233 2.29 -15.84 5.47
C LEU A 233 2.72 -14.37 5.47
N GLY A 234 3.95 -14.09 5.92
CA GLY A 234 4.47 -12.73 6.02
C GLY A 234 4.53 -11.99 4.68
N PHE A 235 5.10 -12.60 3.63
CA PHE A 235 5.17 -11.92 2.32
C PHE A 235 3.79 -11.71 1.71
N LEU A 236 2.87 -12.68 1.79
CA LEU A 236 1.51 -12.50 1.28
C LEU A 236 0.80 -11.35 1.98
N GLY A 237 0.87 -11.28 3.31
CA GLY A 237 0.30 -10.20 4.10
C GLY A 237 0.91 -8.85 3.73
N TYR A 238 2.25 -8.77 3.71
CA TYR A 238 2.96 -7.54 3.41
C TYR A 238 2.66 -7.04 2.00
N PHE A 239 2.77 -7.88 0.96
CA PHE A 239 2.55 -7.43 -0.42
C PHE A 239 1.09 -7.13 -0.73
N TRP A 240 0.15 -7.83 -0.08
CA TRP A 240 -1.28 -7.47 -0.15
C TRP A 240 -1.55 -6.09 0.43
N LEU A 241 -0.91 -5.76 1.56
CA LEU A 241 -0.96 -4.42 2.17
C LEU A 241 -0.21 -3.40 1.31
N LEU A 242 0.96 -3.74 0.76
CA LEU A 242 1.76 -2.86 -0.10
C LEU A 242 0.98 -2.40 -1.32
N GLN A 243 0.19 -3.28 -1.94
CA GLN A 243 -0.66 -2.89 -3.06
C GLN A 243 -1.75 -1.89 -2.64
N ARG A 244 -2.24 -1.92 -1.39
CA ARG A 244 -3.39 -1.13 -0.89
C ARG A 244 -3.03 0.12 -0.10
N LEU A 245 -1.90 0.12 0.59
CA LEU A 245 -1.44 1.21 1.46
C LEU A 245 -0.31 1.99 0.78
N SER A 246 -0.06 3.21 1.27
CA SER A 246 1.05 4.03 0.78
C SER A 246 2.40 3.38 1.13
N ALA A 247 3.42 3.62 0.30
CA ALA A 247 4.77 3.10 0.57
C ALA A 247 5.33 3.63 1.89
N VAL A 248 5.03 4.89 2.24
CA VAL A 248 5.42 5.52 3.51
C VAL A 248 4.75 4.81 4.69
N THR A 249 3.44 4.55 4.64
CA THR A 249 2.75 3.79 5.70
C THR A 249 3.34 2.40 5.86
N MET A 250 3.61 1.71 4.74
CA MET A 250 4.21 0.37 4.77
C MET A 250 5.65 0.35 5.26
N SER A 251 6.38 1.47 5.17
CA SER A 251 7.77 1.54 5.60
C SER A 251 7.91 1.54 7.12
N PHE A 252 6.88 1.97 7.87
CA PHE A 252 6.90 1.97 9.33
C PHE A 252 6.90 0.59 9.95
N ILE A 253 6.45 -0.43 9.21
CA ILE A 253 6.57 -1.83 9.58
C ILE A 253 8.02 -2.15 10.00
N PHE A 254 9.02 -1.64 9.27
CA PHE A 254 10.43 -1.92 9.54
C PHE A 254 10.96 -1.25 10.83
N VAL A 255 10.35 -0.15 11.30
CA VAL A 255 10.69 0.46 12.61
C VAL A 255 9.97 -0.23 13.76
N ILE A 256 8.82 -0.86 13.49
CA ILE A 256 8.04 -1.59 14.51
C ILE A 256 8.65 -2.96 14.80
N PHE A 257 9.29 -3.60 13.81
CA PHE A 257 9.91 -4.92 13.99
C PHE A 257 10.86 -5.04 15.17
N PRO A 258 11.82 -4.12 15.39
CA PRO A 258 12.76 -4.31 16.49
C PRO A 258 12.07 -4.11 17.84
N VAL A 259 11.02 -3.28 17.92
CA VAL A 259 10.17 -3.19 19.12
C VAL A 259 9.51 -4.54 19.43
N VAL A 260 8.94 -5.20 18.41
CA VAL A 260 8.38 -6.56 18.56
C VAL A 260 9.45 -7.57 18.96
N ALA A 261 10.62 -7.54 18.31
CA ALA A 261 11.74 -8.42 18.61
C ALA A 261 12.13 -8.31 20.09
N MET A 262 12.16 -7.08 20.61
CA MET A 262 12.49 -6.80 22.00
C MET A 262 11.42 -7.27 22.98
N LEU A 263 10.14 -7.08 22.65
CA LEU A 263 9.04 -7.62 23.46
C LEU A 263 9.11 -9.15 23.56
N PHE A 264 9.48 -9.81 22.47
CA PHE A 264 9.69 -11.25 22.45
C PHE A 264 10.93 -11.66 23.25
N SER A 265 12.06 -10.95 23.08
CA SER A 265 13.29 -11.16 23.87
C SER A 265 13.00 -11.04 25.37
N ALA A 266 12.27 -10.02 25.79
CA ALA A 266 11.92 -9.82 27.19
C ALA A 266 11.03 -10.94 27.75
N ALA A 267 10.11 -11.48 26.95
CA ALA A 267 9.28 -12.62 27.37
C ALA A 267 10.10 -13.91 27.56
N VAL A 268 11.12 -14.13 26.71
CA VAL A 268 11.97 -15.32 26.75
C VAL A 268 13.07 -15.20 27.80
N GLU A 269 13.71 -14.04 27.89
CA GLU A 269 14.92 -13.78 28.70
C GLU A 269 14.61 -13.07 30.02
N GLN A 270 13.33 -12.81 30.33
CA GLN A 270 12.89 -12.08 31.53
C GLN A 270 13.52 -10.68 31.66
N THR A 271 13.81 -10.03 30.53
CA THR A 271 14.39 -8.68 30.49
C THR A 271 13.39 -7.67 31.07
N VAL A 272 13.83 -6.88 32.06
CA VAL A 272 12.98 -5.86 32.69
C VAL A 272 13.08 -4.56 31.92
N PHE A 273 11.96 -4.08 31.38
CA PHE A 273 11.90 -2.77 30.73
C PHE A 273 11.94 -1.63 31.75
N THR A 274 12.80 -0.65 31.50
CA THR A 274 12.81 0.60 32.26
C THR A 274 11.70 1.53 31.79
N PRO A 275 11.26 2.51 32.61
CA PRO A 275 10.27 3.51 32.18
C PRO A 275 10.67 4.28 30.92
N LEU A 276 11.98 4.48 30.71
CA LEU A 276 12.48 5.12 29.49
C LEU A 276 12.29 4.24 28.26
N ASP A 277 12.46 2.92 28.37
CA ASP A 277 12.26 2.01 27.24
C ASP A 277 10.79 2.00 26.81
N ILE A 278 9.89 1.99 27.79
CA ILE A 278 8.45 2.13 27.56
C ILE A 278 8.14 3.47 26.87
N LEU A 279 8.73 4.57 27.34
CA LEU A 279 8.58 5.89 26.72
C LEU A 279 9.05 5.89 25.26
N LEU A 280 10.20 5.28 24.96
CA LEU A 280 10.73 5.19 23.60
C LEU A 280 9.83 4.35 22.69
N MET A 281 9.26 3.24 23.18
CA MET A 281 8.27 2.46 22.44
C MET A 281 7.03 3.28 22.10
N PHE A 282 6.49 4.03 23.08
CA PHE A 282 5.37 4.93 22.83
C PHE A 282 5.74 6.08 21.89
N LEU A 283 6.98 6.58 21.94
CA LEU A 283 7.46 7.62 21.04
C LEU A 283 7.53 7.12 19.59
N ILE A 284 7.98 5.89 19.35
CA ILE A 284 7.98 5.25 18.02
C ILE A 284 6.55 5.13 17.48
N LEU A 285 5.62 4.59 18.29
CA LEU A 285 4.22 4.41 17.89
C LEU A 285 3.49 5.75 17.70
N GLY A 286 3.76 6.73 18.57
CA GLY A 286 3.21 8.08 18.49
C GLY A 286 3.70 8.84 17.26
N ALA A 287 4.99 8.71 16.93
CA ALA A 287 5.56 9.28 15.72
C ALA A 287 4.95 8.66 14.45
N PHE A 288 4.70 7.35 14.42
CA PHE A 288 3.93 6.70 13.37
C PHE A 288 2.50 7.23 13.28
N ALA A 289 1.78 7.33 14.39
CA ALA A 289 0.43 7.89 14.38
C ALA A 289 0.41 9.34 13.85
N TRP A 290 1.39 10.14 14.22
CA TRP A 290 1.55 11.52 13.75
C TRP A 290 1.78 11.62 12.23
N THR A 291 2.62 10.76 11.65
CA THR A 291 2.86 10.75 10.19
C THR A 291 1.61 10.36 9.40
N GLN A 292 0.71 9.57 10.00
CA GLN A 292 -0.56 9.15 9.40
C GLN A 292 -1.67 10.21 9.54
N LEU A 293 -1.65 11.00 10.61
CA LEU A 293 -2.67 12.04 10.90
C LEU A 293 -2.35 13.39 10.22
N SER A 294 -1.08 13.74 10.06
CA SER A 294 -0.67 15.06 9.54
C SER A 294 -1.19 15.38 8.12
N PRO A 295 -1.18 14.46 7.13
CA PRO A 295 -1.76 14.75 5.81
C PRO A 295 -3.29 14.92 5.86
N ARG A 296 -3.98 14.15 6.72
CA ARG A 296 -5.45 14.19 6.86
C ARG A 296 -5.94 15.50 7.46
N LEU A 297 -5.21 16.02 8.44
CA LEU A 297 -5.52 17.31 9.08
C LEU A 297 -5.25 18.49 8.14
N GLY A 298 -4.22 18.40 7.29
CA GLY A 298 -3.95 19.40 6.25
C GLY A 298 -5.02 19.39 5.15
N ALA A 299 -5.39 18.21 4.65
CA ALA A 299 -6.43 18.06 3.63
C ALA A 299 -7.82 18.53 4.11
N ARG A 300 -8.20 18.25 5.38
CA ARG A 300 -9.41 18.79 6.00
C ARG A 300 -9.45 20.32 6.06
N ARG A 301 -8.30 20.98 6.12
CA ARG A 301 -8.21 22.46 6.10
C ARG A 301 -8.19 23.04 4.68
N ALA A 302 -7.90 22.23 3.65
CA ALA A 302 -7.66 22.70 2.30
C ALA A 302 -8.88 22.68 1.38
N ALA A 303 -9.96 21.94 1.72
CA ALA A 303 -11.21 21.99 0.94
C ALA A 303 -11.85 23.38 1.09
N PRO A 304 -11.89 24.23 0.04
CA PRO A 304 -12.49 25.54 0.13
C PRO A 304 -14.01 25.40 0.23
N GLU A 305 -14.58 26.18 1.14
CA GLU A 305 -16.03 26.28 1.29
C GLU A 305 -16.68 26.97 0.07
N GLU A 306 -15.89 27.75 -0.67
CA GLU A 306 -16.34 28.59 -1.78
C GLU A 306 -16.97 27.78 -2.93
N PRO A 307 -18.09 28.26 -3.51
CA PRO A 307 -18.70 27.67 -4.69
C PRO A 307 -17.84 27.88 -5.94
N PRO A 308 -17.95 27.02 -6.98
CA PRO A 308 -17.33 27.26 -8.27
C PRO A 308 -17.76 28.62 -8.84
N THR A 309 -16.80 29.35 -9.40
CA THR A 309 -17.04 30.67 -9.99
C THR A 309 -17.98 30.57 -11.20
N PRO A 310 -18.70 31.66 -11.56
CA PRO A 310 -19.55 31.66 -12.75
C PRO A 310 -18.79 31.33 -14.05
N ALA A 311 -17.50 31.64 -14.12
CA ALA A 311 -16.65 31.29 -15.27
C ALA A 311 -16.38 29.78 -15.33
N GLN A 312 -16.05 29.15 -14.20
CA GLN A 312 -15.88 27.71 -14.11
C GLN A 312 -17.18 26.98 -14.42
N LEU A 313 -18.32 27.41 -13.86
CA LEU A 313 -19.63 26.82 -14.17
C LEU A 313 -19.96 26.85 -15.66
N ARG A 314 -19.66 27.94 -16.37
CA ARG A 314 -19.84 28.00 -17.83
C ARG A 314 -18.96 26.99 -18.58
N GLN A 315 -17.71 26.81 -18.16
CA GLN A 315 -16.81 25.80 -18.75
C GLN A 315 -17.33 24.38 -18.51
N LEU A 316 -17.79 24.10 -17.29
CA LEU A 316 -18.38 22.81 -16.90
C LEU A 316 -19.63 22.48 -17.74
N TYR A 317 -20.55 23.43 -17.89
CA TYR A 317 -21.74 23.25 -18.72
C TYR A 317 -21.40 23.05 -20.20
N ALA A 318 -20.47 23.84 -20.74
CA ALA A 318 -20.02 23.66 -22.13
C ALA A 318 -19.35 22.30 -22.34
N ALA A 319 -18.62 21.77 -21.36
CA ALA A 319 -18.03 20.43 -21.43
C ALA A 319 -19.10 19.34 -21.44
N ALA A 320 -20.10 19.44 -20.57
CA ALA A 320 -21.22 18.50 -20.53
C ALA A 320 -22.04 18.52 -21.83
N GLU A 321 -22.31 19.70 -22.39
CA GLU A 321 -23.02 19.86 -23.66
C GLU A 321 -22.27 19.27 -24.85
N ARG A 322 -20.93 19.41 -24.90
CA ARG A 322 -20.10 18.80 -25.95
C ARG A 322 -20.02 17.28 -25.84
N ALA A 323 -20.05 16.74 -24.64
CA ALA A 323 -19.91 15.30 -24.41
C ALA A 323 -21.22 14.54 -24.66
N TYR A 324 -22.37 15.22 -24.61
CA TYR A 324 -23.67 14.59 -24.82
C TYR A 324 -23.70 13.79 -26.15
N PRO A 325 -24.18 12.52 -26.15
CA PRO A 325 -24.94 11.84 -25.10
C PRO A 325 -24.10 11.10 -24.03
N ALA A 326 -22.78 11.23 -24.04
CA ALA A 326 -21.91 10.63 -23.02
C ALA A 326 -21.82 11.48 -21.74
N GLU A 327 -21.53 10.83 -20.60
CA GLU A 327 -21.09 11.47 -19.38
C GLU A 327 -19.70 12.08 -19.60
N CYS A 328 -19.57 13.36 -19.23
CA CYS A 328 -18.29 14.01 -19.05
C CYS A 328 -17.84 13.90 -17.60
N CYS A 329 -16.54 14.01 -17.36
CA CYS A 329 -16.00 14.07 -16.02
C CYS A 329 -14.77 14.98 -15.97
N GLY A 330 -14.42 15.44 -14.77
CA GLY A 330 -13.21 16.20 -14.56
C GLY A 330 -13.09 16.73 -13.14
N PHE A 331 -12.18 17.68 -12.97
CA PHE A 331 -11.96 18.32 -11.69
C PHE A 331 -11.69 19.82 -11.81
N VAL A 332 -12.02 20.54 -10.75
CA VAL A 332 -11.86 21.99 -10.64
C VAL A 332 -10.79 22.30 -9.60
N ARG A 333 -9.94 23.27 -9.94
CA ARG A 333 -8.94 23.87 -9.07
C ARG A 333 -9.25 25.35 -8.90
N ARG A 334 -8.50 26.07 -8.08
CA ARG A 334 -8.66 27.54 -7.98
C ARG A 334 -8.27 28.22 -9.29
N SER A 335 -7.28 27.69 -10.01
CA SER A 335 -6.82 28.24 -11.29
C SER A 335 -7.76 27.99 -12.48
N GLY A 336 -8.65 26.99 -12.42
CA GLY A 336 -9.51 26.66 -13.56
C GLY A 336 -10.16 25.28 -13.51
N VAL A 337 -10.73 24.88 -14.65
CA VAL A 337 -11.39 23.58 -14.87
C VAL A 337 -10.50 22.69 -15.73
N ARG A 338 -10.39 21.41 -15.34
CA ARG A 338 -9.72 20.37 -16.12
C ARG A 338 -10.73 19.28 -16.49
N GLU A 339 -11.05 19.19 -17.77
CA GLU A 339 -11.84 18.09 -18.38
C GLU A 339 -10.99 16.82 -18.42
N CYS A 340 -11.54 15.66 -18.08
CA CYS A 340 -10.84 14.37 -18.12
C CYS A 340 -11.36 13.48 -19.25
N VAL A 341 -10.61 12.43 -19.57
CA VAL A 341 -11.03 11.46 -20.58
C VAL A 341 -11.85 10.36 -19.92
N ASN A 342 -13.08 10.17 -20.39
CA ASN A 342 -13.92 9.04 -20.00
C ASN A 342 -13.47 7.78 -20.75
N VAL A 343 -12.84 6.85 -20.05
CA VAL A 343 -12.30 5.59 -20.62
C VAL A 343 -13.16 4.37 -20.29
N ILE A 344 -14.43 4.56 -19.91
CA ILE A 344 -15.29 3.45 -19.46
C ILE A 344 -15.47 2.37 -20.54
N ASP A 345 -15.58 2.78 -21.80
CA ASP A 345 -15.73 1.84 -22.93
C ASP A 345 -14.46 1.01 -23.19
N GLU A 346 -13.28 1.49 -22.76
CA GLU A 346 -12.02 0.75 -22.82
C GLU A 346 -11.89 -0.28 -21.67
N GLN A 347 -12.75 -0.19 -20.66
CA GLN A 347 -12.72 -1.01 -19.44
C GLN A 347 -13.95 -1.90 -19.25
N GLN A 348 -14.61 -2.32 -20.34
CA GLN A 348 -15.81 -3.18 -20.31
C GLN A 348 -15.66 -4.49 -19.51
N SER A 349 -14.45 -4.96 -19.23
CA SER A 349 -14.22 -6.11 -18.35
C SER A 349 -14.54 -5.86 -16.86
N VAL A 350 -14.82 -4.61 -16.47
CA VAL A 350 -14.93 -4.17 -15.06
C VAL A 350 -16.30 -3.55 -14.74
N SER A 351 -17.09 -3.14 -15.74
CA SER A 351 -18.41 -2.52 -15.53
C SER A 351 -19.36 -2.81 -16.69
N ASP A 352 -20.64 -3.03 -16.37
CA ASP A 352 -21.74 -3.16 -17.35
C ASP A 352 -22.24 -1.79 -17.85
N ARG A 353 -21.66 -0.66 -17.39
CA ARG A 353 -22.02 0.70 -17.81
C ARG A 353 -21.31 1.10 -19.10
N THR A 354 -21.94 1.99 -19.84
CA THR A 354 -21.45 2.62 -21.07
C THR A 354 -21.10 4.09 -20.83
N ALA A 355 -20.41 4.73 -21.79
CA ALA A 355 -20.15 6.17 -21.71
C ALA A 355 -21.40 7.05 -21.52
N THR A 356 -22.59 6.60 -21.93
CA THR A 356 -23.86 7.36 -21.72
C THR A 356 -24.45 7.22 -20.33
N THR A 357 -23.99 6.23 -19.58
CA THR A 357 -24.54 5.90 -18.27
C THR A 357 -23.51 5.92 -17.17
N GLY A 358 -22.23 6.22 -17.44
CA GLY A 358 -21.17 6.27 -16.44
C GLY A 358 -19.84 6.81 -16.98
N TYR A 359 -18.90 7.05 -16.06
CA TYR A 359 -17.53 7.42 -16.42
C TYR A 359 -16.47 6.67 -15.62
N VAL A 360 -15.28 6.54 -16.21
CA VAL A 360 -14.06 6.11 -15.53
C VAL A 360 -12.93 7.05 -15.93
N PHE A 361 -12.19 7.56 -14.94
CA PHE A 361 -11.01 8.37 -15.20
C PHE A 361 -9.89 7.55 -15.84
N SER A 362 -9.17 8.13 -16.80
CA SER A 362 -7.94 7.55 -17.30
C SER A 362 -6.88 7.43 -16.19
N PRO A 363 -5.94 6.46 -16.27
CA PRO A 363 -4.84 6.36 -15.30
C PRO A 363 -3.99 7.64 -15.19
N ALA A 364 -3.87 8.39 -16.29
CA ALA A 364 -3.15 9.66 -16.31
C ALA A 364 -3.91 10.74 -15.54
N ASP A 365 -5.23 10.84 -15.72
CA ASP A 365 -6.08 11.80 -15.00
C ASP A 365 -6.15 11.46 -13.50
N LEU A 366 -6.23 10.18 -13.13
CA LEU A 366 -6.16 9.75 -11.72
C LEU A 366 -4.83 10.14 -11.08
N LEU A 367 -3.72 9.96 -11.80
CA LEU A 367 -2.40 10.35 -11.31
C LEU A 367 -2.28 11.86 -11.16
N GLU A 368 -2.84 12.63 -12.09
CA GLU A 368 -2.90 14.10 -12.03
C GLU A 368 -3.75 14.57 -10.84
N LEU A 369 -4.95 14.01 -10.67
CA LEU A 369 -5.85 14.27 -9.55
C LEU A 369 -5.15 13.98 -8.22
N SER A 370 -4.57 12.79 -8.07
CA SER A 370 -3.84 12.40 -6.86
C SER A 370 -2.66 13.34 -6.56
N ARG A 371 -1.92 13.79 -7.58
CA ARG A 371 -0.79 14.73 -7.41
C ARG A 371 -1.22 16.16 -7.08
N SER A 372 -2.45 16.54 -7.45
CA SER A 372 -2.93 17.92 -7.25
C SER A 372 -3.01 18.30 -5.77
N PHE A 373 -3.40 17.36 -4.91
CA PHE A 373 -3.60 17.60 -3.48
C PHE A 373 -2.34 18.01 -2.72
N ASP A 374 -1.18 17.73 -3.30
CA ASP A 374 0.08 18.07 -2.68
C ASP A 374 0.64 19.43 -3.17
N GLY A 375 -0.05 20.15 -4.06
CA GLY A 375 0.40 21.40 -4.70
C GLY A 375 -0.31 22.67 -4.25
N ASP A 376 0.18 23.81 -4.76
CA ASP A 376 -0.32 25.14 -4.40
C ASP A 376 -1.71 25.45 -4.97
N ASP A 377 -2.20 24.62 -5.89
CA ASP A 377 -3.51 24.71 -6.53
C ASP A 377 -4.21 23.33 -6.53
N PRO A 378 -4.63 22.85 -5.35
CA PRO A 378 -5.22 21.53 -5.21
C PRO A 378 -6.58 21.45 -5.91
N VAL A 379 -6.99 20.24 -6.28
CA VAL A 379 -8.37 20.00 -6.71
C VAL A 379 -9.30 20.18 -5.53
N VAL A 380 -10.40 20.89 -5.77
CA VAL A 380 -11.39 21.27 -4.77
C VAL A 380 -12.77 20.66 -5.03
N LEU A 381 -13.02 20.29 -6.29
CA LEU A 381 -14.29 19.76 -6.76
C LEU A 381 -14.03 18.71 -7.85
N ILE A 382 -14.66 17.55 -7.76
CA ILE A 382 -14.80 16.62 -8.88
C ILE A 382 -16.18 16.85 -9.49
N TYR A 383 -16.28 16.80 -10.81
CA TYR A 383 -17.57 16.92 -11.48
C TYR A 383 -17.79 15.82 -12.50
N HIS A 384 -19.06 15.52 -12.73
CA HIS A 384 -19.52 14.70 -13.84
C HIS A 384 -20.91 15.14 -14.32
N SER A 385 -21.32 14.69 -15.50
CA SER A 385 -22.66 14.96 -16.05
C SER A 385 -23.53 13.71 -16.09
N HIS A 386 -24.84 13.91 -15.94
CA HIS A 386 -25.86 12.90 -16.16
C HIS A 386 -26.72 13.29 -17.37
N PRO A 387 -26.57 12.59 -18.51
CA PRO A 387 -27.45 12.71 -19.67
C PRO A 387 -28.88 12.28 -19.32
N ASP A 388 -29.85 13.18 -19.51
CA ASP A 388 -31.29 12.88 -19.41
C ASP A 388 -31.82 12.32 -18.08
N ALA A 389 -31.02 12.32 -17.01
CA ALA A 389 -31.41 11.74 -15.72
C ALA A 389 -31.64 12.75 -14.58
N GLY A 390 -31.26 14.03 -14.76
CA GLY A 390 -31.27 15.04 -13.71
C GLY A 390 -29.98 15.07 -12.87
N ALA A 391 -29.78 16.13 -12.09
CA ALA A 391 -28.61 16.28 -11.22
C ALA A 391 -28.89 15.65 -9.86
N TYR A 392 -28.37 14.45 -9.62
CA TYR A 392 -28.44 13.77 -8.34
C TYR A 392 -27.17 12.94 -8.14
N PHE A 393 -26.78 12.70 -6.89
CA PHE A 393 -25.66 11.81 -6.59
C PHE A 393 -26.19 10.39 -6.42
N SER A 394 -25.90 9.52 -7.39
CA SER A 394 -26.44 8.16 -7.42
C SER A 394 -25.82 7.26 -6.36
N ASP A 395 -26.45 6.12 -6.06
CA ASP A 395 -25.87 5.13 -5.14
C ASP A 395 -24.52 4.60 -5.63
N GLU A 396 -24.30 4.57 -6.95
CA GLU A 396 -23.03 4.15 -7.53
C GLU A 396 -21.96 5.24 -7.38
N ASP A 397 -22.34 6.51 -7.55
CA ASP A 397 -21.45 7.65 -7.27
C ASP A 397 -21.00 7.64 -5.82
N GLN A 398 -21.91 7.35 -4.88
CA GLN A 398 -21.58 7.18 -3.46
C GLN A 398 -20.56 6.05 -3.25
N ARG A 399 -20.75 4.88 -3.88
CA ARG A 399 -19.83 3.73 -3.74
C ARG A 399 -18.43 4.04 -4.27
N HIS A 400 -18.34 4.84 -5.33
CA HIS A 400 -17.07 5.20 -5.96
C HIS A 400 -16.38 6.35 -5.22
N ALA A 401 -17.15 7.30 -4.69
CA ALA A 401 -16.63 8.47 -3.98
C ALA A 401 -16.37 8.21 -2.50
N VAL A 402 -16.97 7.17 -1.90
CA VAL A 402 -16.85 6.84 -0.47
C VAL A 402 -16.25 5.44 -0.30
N PHE A 403 -15.17 5.36 0.47
CA PHE A 403 -14.58 4.11 0.90
C PHE A 403 -14.59 4.01 2.43
N ASP A 404 -15.30 3.01 2.96
CA ASP A 404 -15.43 2.74 4.40
C ASP A 404 -15.99 3.93 5.22
N GLY A 405 -16.99 4.62 4.66
CA GLY A 405 -17.63 5.77 5.31
C GLY A 405 -16.74 7.01 5.38
N LEU A 406 -15.71 7.09 4.54
CA LEU A 406 -14.86 8.26 4.34
C LEU A 406 -14.76 8.57 2.84
N PRO A 407 -14.60 9.85 2.46
CA PRO A 407 -14.45 10.21 1.07
C PRO A 407 -13.10 9.71 0.54
N VAL A 408 -13.09 9.12 -0.66
CA VAL A 408 -11.89 8.64 -1.36
C VAL A 408 -10.94 9.81 -1.65
N TYR A 409 -11.50 10.94 -2.08
CA TYR A 409 -10.80 12.21 -2.23
C TYR A 409 -11.50 13.27 -1.37
N PRO A 410 -10.75 14.14 -0.67
CA PRO A 410 -11.30 15.12 0.26
C PRO A 410 -11.85 16.36 -0.49
N VAL A 411 -12.79 16.14 -1.41
CA VAL A 411 -13.35 17.15 -2.31
C VAL A 411 -14.87 17.06 -2.34
N ASP A 412 -15.49 18.17 -2.71
CA ASP A 412 -16.92 18.16 -3.03
C ASP A 412 -17.14 17.56 -4.43
N HIS A 413 -18.36 17.10 -4.68
CA HIS A 413 -18.77 16.62 -6.00
C HIS A 413 -19.81 17.55 -6.62
N LEU A 414 -19.79 17.69 -7.93
CA LEU A 414 -20.79 18.45 -8.69
C LEU A 414 -21.36 17.58 -9.80
N VAL A 415 -22.68 17.40 -9.80
CA VAL A 415 -23.39 16.64 -10.84
C VAL A 415 -24.14 17.61 -11.74
N ILE A 416 -23.90 17.54 -13.05
CA ILE A 416 -24.50 18.41 -14.06
C ILE A 416 -25.66 17.68 -14.74
N ASP A 417 -26.83 18.33 -14.80
CA ASP A 417 -27.96 17.87 -15.59
C ASP A 417 -27.84 18.37 -17.03
N VAL A 418 -27.71 17.45 -17.99
CA VAL A 418 -27.56 17.78 -19.41
C VAL A 418 -28.59 17.05 -20.27
N THR A 419 -29.03 17.72 -21.33
CA THR A 419 -29.96 17.24 -22.36
C THR A 419 -29.37 17.50 -23.74
N ALA A 420 -29.99 16.91 -24.77
CA ALA A 420 -29.66 17.22 -26.17
C ALA A 420 -29.73 18.72 -26.52
N GLU A 421 -30.52 19.52 -25.79
CA GLU A 421 -30.63 20.95 -26.04
C GLU A 421 -29.50 21.76 -25.39
N ARG A 422 -29.26 21.52 -24.09
CA ARG A 422 -28.31 22.26 -23.24
C ARG A 422 -28.17 21.64 -21.84
N ALA A 423 -27.21 22.13 -21.08
CA ALA A 423 -27.16 21.93 -19.63
C ALA A 423 -28.29 22.73 -18.94
N LYS A 424 -29.05 22.08 -18.04
CA LYS A 424 -30.18 22.70 -17.32
C LYS A 424 -29.75 23.25 -15.94
N GLY A 425 -28.70 22.69 -15.35
CA GLY A 425 -28.11 23.14 -14.09
C GLY A 425 -27.19 22.09 -13.47
N ALA A 426 -26.80 22.31 -12.21
CA ALA A 426 -26.00 21.36 -11.46
C ALA A 426 -26.34 21.35 -9.96
N ARG A 427 -26.01 20.26 -9.27
CA ARG A 427 -26.08 20.15 -7.80
C ARG A 427 -24.72 19.80 -7.21
N ARG A 428 -24.37 20.46 -6.11
CA ARG A 428 -23.16 20.21 -5.32
C ARG A 428 -23.49 19.25 -4.20
N PHE A 429 -22.58 18.32 -3.95
CA PHE A 429 -22.66 17.34 -2.88
C PHE A 429 -21.40 17.42 -2.04
N ARG A 430 -21.58 17.53 -0.73
CA ARG A 430 -20.50 17.59 0.26
C ARG A 430 -20.55 16.36 1.15
N PHE A 431 -19.39 15.86 1.54
CA PHE A 431 -19.32 14.72 2.44
C PHE A 431 -19.83 15.09 3.84
N SER A 432 -20.82 14.36 4.34
CA SER A 432 -21.33 14.47 5.72
C SER A 432 -20.71 13.38 6.58
N GLU A 433 -19.88 13.76 7.56
CA GLU A 433 -19.28 12.81 8.50
C GLU A 433 -20.33 12.13 9.39
N ALA A 434 -21.42 12.83 9.70
CA ALA A 434 -22.51 12.28 10.50
C ALA A 434 -23.26 11.15 9.76
N GLU A 435 -23.38 11.26 8.44
CA GLU A 435 -24.10 10.29 7.61
C GLU A 435 -23.17 9.31 6.88
N GLY A 436 -21.86 9.55 6.88
CA GLY A 436 -20.87 8.73 6.17
C GLY A 436 -21.06 8.72 4.65
N ARG A 437 -21.69 9.76 4.09
CA ARG A 437 -22.04 9.85 2.65
C ARG A 437 -22.06 11.30 2.16
N TYR A 438 -22.04 11.48 0.86
CA TYR A 438 -22.23 12.79 0.23
C TYR A 438 -23.70 13.23 0.30
N VAL A 439 -23.95 14.45 0.76
CA VAL A 439 -25.27 15.06 0.87
C VAL A 439 -25.32 16.35 0.07
N GLU A 440 -26.49 16.71 -0.46
CA GLU A 440 -26.65 17.92 -1.24
C GLU A 440 -26.32 19.17 -0.39
N SER A 441 -25.46 20.04 -0.93
CA SER A 441 -25.00 21.26 -0.25
C SER A 441 -25.28 22.53 -1.05
N GLY A 442 -25.72 22.43 -2.30
CA GLY A 442 -26.13 23.58 -3.11
C GLY A 442 -26.59 23.21 -4.51
N ALA A 443 -27.27 24.15 -5.18
CA ALA A 443 -27.73 24.00 -6.56
C ALA A 443 -27.38 25.24 -7.40
N TYR A 444 -27.13 25.03 -8.69
CA TYR A 444 -26.79 26.07 -9.65
C TYR A 444 -27.73 25.96 -10.87
N GLY A 445 -28.50 27.01 -11.14
CA GLY A 445 -29.56 26.97 -12.15
C GLY A 445 -30.78 26.16 -11.68
N GLU A 446 -31.51 25.57 -12.61
CA GLU A 446 -32.71 24.77 -12.34
C GLU A 446 -32.54 23.34 -12.90
N PRO A 447 -31.63 22.52 -12.32
CA PRO A 447 -31.47 21.14 -12.76
C PRO A 447 -32.73 20.33 -12.48
N ARG A 448 -33.09 19.44 -13.42
CA ARG A 448 -34.22 18.53 -13.24
C ARG A 448 -33.98 17.62 -12.03
N PRO A 449 -35.04 17.29 -11.26
CA PRO A 449 -34.95 16.25 -10.24
C PRO A 449 -34.63 14.90 -10.89
N ARG A 450 -34.13 13.96 -10.10
CA ARG A 450 -33.93 12.57 -10.54
C ARG A 450 -35.22 12.09 -11.20
N GLN A 451 -35.16 11.76 -12.49
CA GLN A 451 -36.28 11.09 -13.13
C GLN A 451 -36.40 9.69 -12.50
N ALA A 452 -37.57 9.36 -11.97
CA ALA A 452 -37.86 7.98 -11.62
C ALA A 452 -37.77 7.18 -12.93
N GLN A 453 -36.74 6.35 -13.07
CA GLN A 453 -36.66 5.40 -14.19
C GLN A 453 -38.02 4.73 -14.29
N SER A 454 -38.68 4.89 -15.44
CA SER A 454 -39.96 4.24 -15.65
C SER A 454 -39.75 2.74 -15.45
N VAL A 455 -40.62 2.10 -14.66
CA VAL A 455 -40.59 0.65 -14.44
C VAL A 455 -40.75 -0.12 -15.77
N ALA A 456 -41.12 0.56 -16.87
CA ALA A 456 -41.32 -0.02 -18.18
C ALA A 456 -40.02 -0.48 -18.88
N ASP A 457 -38.86 0.13 -18.60
CA ASP A 457 -37.60 -0.23 -19.30
C ASP A 457 -36.89 -1.46 -18.69
N ARG A 458 -37.35 -1.98 -17.54
CA ARG A 458 -36.80 -3.23 -16.96
C ARG A 458 -37.44 -4.51 -17.51
N LEU A 459 -38.47 -4.39 -18.35
CA LEU A 459 -39.22 -5.53 -18.90
C LEU A 459 -39.26 -5.54 -20.44
N GLY A 460 -38.42 -4.73 -21.10
CA GLY A 460 -38.43 -4.54 -22.55
C GLY A 460 -37.13 -4.93 -23.24
N ASP A 461 -36.67 -6.16 -23.07
CA ASP A 461 -36.25 -7.04 -24.19
C ASP A 461 -35.64 -8.35 -23.64
N ARG A 462 -36.51 -9.38 -23.69
CA ARG A 462 -36.32 -10.83 -23.67
C ARG A 462 -35.03 -11.45 -23.11
#